data_AF-A0A509KZT6-F1
#
_entry.id   AF-A0A509KZT6-F1
#
_cell.length_a   1.000
_cell.length_b   1.000
_cell.length_c   1.000
_cell.angle_alpha   90.00
_cell.angle_beta   90.00
_cell.angle_gamma   90.00
#
_symmetry.space_group_name_H-M   'P 1'
#
loop_
_entity.id
_entity.type
_entity.pdbx_description
1 polymer ?
#
loop_
_entity_poly.entity_id
_entity_poly.type
_entity_poly.pdbx_seq_one_letter_code
_entity_poly.pdbx_strand_id
1 'polypeptide(L)'
;MSQQPDSDFDIDPTTTSGADLAGILNRLNDALLTMRSGSQRPTSIQVGTMWLDTANAAVHYVKYYVAVDTDIVLYAIDTGTDKVTIPMLDGEYAALNEYNIFTNSNVFSSSIKLDSPTSISSTITHAQNDIVWMQQGFEREDIAPTRLARYEVKLFDGSIPANRTATFVVDSTGNASVEEPLPTLAAHLTRKDYVDSKFAAVVAGTFTTNDGKTVSYNEFGVITSIV
;
A
#
# COMPACT_ATOMS: atom_id res chain seq x y z
N MET A 1 27.29 31.07 32.34
CA MET A 1 28.75 30.97 32.16
C MET A 1 29.08 29.49 32.21
N SER A 2 29.59 28.94 31.11
CA SER A 2 30.01 27.55 31.03
C SER A 2 31.17 27.35 31.99
N GLN A 3 30.97 26.58 33.06
CA GLN A 3 32.06 26.10 33.90
C GLN A 3 32.79 25.03 33.10
N GLN A 4 33.80 25.46 32.34
CA GLN A 4 34.84 24.55 31.90
C GLN A 4 35.51 24.03 33.18
N PRO A 5 35.63 22.71 33.40
CA PRO A 5 36.29 22.18 34.59
C PRO A 5 37.73 22.69 34.67
N ASP A 6 38.19 23.03 35.87
CA ASP A 6 39.48 23.69 36.13
C ASP A 6 40.73 22.85 35.75
N SER A 7 40.55 21.64 35.20
CA SER A 7 41.64 20.71 34.89
C SER A 7 41.32 19.86 33.66
N ASP A 8 41.48 20.46 32.47
CA ASP A 8 41.49 19.72 31.19
C ASP A 8 42.92 19.24 30.85
N PHE A 9 43.93 19.95 31.39
CA PHE A 9 45.35 19.61 31.34
C PHE A 9 46.00 19.97 32.67
N ASP A 10 46.09 19.01 33.60
CA ASP A 10 46.73 19.18 34.91
C ASP A 10 48.26 19.23 34.77
N ILE A 11 48.77 20.23 34.05
CA ILE A 11 50.19 20.45 33.82
C ILE A 11 50.64 21.54 34.79
N ASP A 12 51.28 21.12 35.87
CA ASP A 12 51.96 22.00 36.81
C ASP A 12 53.48 21.95 36.56
N PRO A 13 54.13 23.07 36.18
CA PRO A 13 55.56 23.10 35.89
C PRO A 13 56.45 22.76 37.10
N THR A 14 55.91 22.78 38.31
CA THR A 14 56.65 22.47 39.54
C THR A 14 56.57 20.99 39.95
N THR A 15 55.61 20.24 39.40
CA THR A 15 55.34 18.85 39.79
C THR A 15 55.24 17.87 38.62
N THR A 16 54.93 18.34 37.41
CA THR A 16 54.85 17.52 36.20
C THR A 16 56.25 17.31 35.62
N SER A 17 56.74 16.08 35.66
CA SER A 17 58.04 15.77 35.07
C SER A 17 57.99 15.82 33.54
N GLY A 18 59.16 15.91 32.89
CA GLY A 18 59.24 15.83 31.42
C GLY A 18 58.69 14.52 30.85
N ALA A 19 58.79 13.42 31.61
CA ALA A 19 58.20 12.14 31.24
C ALA A 19 56.67 12.16 31.33
N ASP A 20 56.11 12.79 32.36
CA ASP A 20 54.66 12.94 32.53
C ASP A 20 54.07 13.84 31.44
N LEU A 21 54.76 14.94 31.10
CA LEU A 21 54.37 15.83 30.01
C LEU A 21 54.36 15.10 28.66
N ALA A 22 55.40 14.33 28.36
CA ALA A 22 55.44 13.51 27.14
C ALA A 22 54.29 12.50 27.11
N GLY A 23 53.95 11.89 28.25
CA GLY A 23 52.79 11.01 28.38
C GLY A 23 51.46 11.73 28.10
N ILE A 24 51.27 12.95 28.62
CA ILE A 24 50.08 13.78 28.37
C ILE A 24 49.96 14.12 26.88
N LEU A 25 51.06 14.55 26.24
CA LEU A 25 51.07 14.92 24.82
C LEU A 25 50.82 13.72 23.90
N ASN A 26 51.38 12.55 24.20
CA ASN A 26 51.11 11.33 23.43
C ASN A 26 49.63 10.93 23.55
N ARG A 27 49.03 11.01 24.75
CA ARG A 27 47.59 10.74 24.92
C ARG A 27 46.72 11.72 24.15
N LEU A 28 47.09 13.00 24.11
CA LEU A 28 46.38 14.01 23.31
C LEU A 28 46.48 13.68 21.82
N ASN A 29 47.69 13.37 21.33
CA ASN A 29 47.92 13.00 19.94
C ASN A 29 47.12 11.76 19.54
N ASP A 30 47.13 10.72 20.37
CA ASP A 30 46.37 9.49 20.13
C ASP A 30 44.86 9.76 20.13
N ALA A 31 44.36 10.58 21.06
CA ALA A 31 42.95 10.95 21.12
C ALA A 31 42.51 11.73 19.86
N LEU A 32 43.36 12.61 19.33
CA LEU A 32 43.11 13.38 18.10
C LEU A 32 43.14 12.47 16.88
N LEU A 33 44.13 11.58 16.76
CA LEU A 33 44.30 10.71 15.61
C LEU A 33 43.23 9.62 15.53
N THR A 34 42.74 9.15 16.68
CA THR A 34 41.79 8.03 16.74
C THR A 34 40.36 8.47 16.98
N MET A 35 40.09 9.77 17.15
CA MET A 35 38.81 10.30 17.62
C MET A 35 38.28 9.57 18.88
N ARG A 36 39.19 9.16 19.77
CA ARG A 36 38.88 8.36 20.97
C ARG A 36 38.24 7.00 20.62
N SER A 37 38.74 6.33 19.58
CA SER A 37 38.31 4.98 19.21
C SER A 37 39.10 3.88 19.91
N GLY A 38 38.47 2.73 20.15
CA GLY A 38 39.13 1.57 20.72
C GLY A 38 38.19 0.38 20.94
N SER A 39 38.74 -0.79 21.25
CA SER A 39 37.95 -1.99 21.59
C SER A 39 37.38 -1.96 23.01
N GLN A 40 37.75 -0.94 23.79
CA GLN A 40 37.24 -0.63 25.12
C GLN A 40 37.17 0.90 25.26
N ARG A 41 36.32 1.38 26.16
CA ARG A 41 36.20 2.81 26.46
C ARG A 41 37.56 3.35 26.95
N PRO A 42 38.14 4.38 26.30
CA PRO A 42 39.42 4.94 26.75
C PRO A 42 39.31 5.50 28.18
N THR A 43 40.26 5.19 29.04
CA THR A 43 40.23 5.59 30.47
C THR A 43 40.35 7.10 30.68
N SER A 44 40.79 7.84 29.67
CA SER A 44 40.96 9.29 29.70
C SER A 44 39.67 10.09 29.42
N ILE A 45 38.56 9.44 29.05
CA ILE A 45 37.31 10.15 28.74
C ILE A 45 36.42 10.27 29.98
N GLN A 46 35.71 11.40 30.10
CA GLN A 46 34.80 11.69 31.21
C GLN A 46 33.35 11.49 30.80
N VAL A 47 32.45 11.36 31.78
CA VAL A 47 31.00 11.30 31.55
C VAL A 47 30.57 12.50 30.72
N GLY A 48 29.73 12.25 29.72
CA GLY A 48 29.29 13.22 28.73
C GLY A 48 30.11 13.22 27.43
N THR A 49 31.08 12.31 27.29
CA THR A 49 31.90 12.21 26.07
C THR A 49 31.38 11.14 25.11
N MET A 50 31.41 11.44 23.80
CA MET A 50 31.25 10.44 22.74
C MET A 50 32.57 9.70 22.45
N TRP A 51 32.48 8.42 22.10
CA TRP A 51 33.62 7.61 21.68
C TRP A 51 33.20 6.55 20.66
N LEU A 52 34.17 6.03 19.90
CA LEU A 52 33.92 5.01 18.88
C LEU A 52 34.37 3.64 19.39
N ASP A 53 33.40 2.74 19.60
CA ASP A 53 33.65 1.36 19.95
C ASP A 53 33.93 0.53 18.69
N THR A 54 35.13 -0.04 18.66
CA THR A 54 35.66 -0.87 17.58
C THR A 54 35.86 -2.33 18.01
N ALA A 55 35.27 -2.75 19.14
CA ALA A 55 35.39 -4.11 19.66
C ALA A 55 34.88 -5.16 18.66
N ASN A 56 33.88 -4.81 17.85
CA ASN A 56 33.38 -5.63 16.76
C ASN A 56 33.92 -5.12 15.42
N ALA A 57 34.73 -5.94 14.74
CA ALA A 57 35.33 -5.58 13.46
C ALA A 57 34.32 -5.42 12.31
N ALA A 58 33.14 -6.02 12.40
CA ALA A 58 32.10 -5.90 11.38
C ALA A 58 31.24 -4.64 11.59
N VAL A 59 31.03 -4.22 12.84
CA VAL A 59 30.16 -3.11 13.19
C VAL A 59 30.81 -2.24 14.25
N HIS A 60 31.07 -0.98 13.93
CA HIS A 60 31.53 -0.01 14.91
C HIS A 60 30.33 0.70 15.53
N TYR A 61 30.42 1.04 16.82
CA TYR A 61 29.35 1.74 17.52
C TYR A 61 29.83 3.10 17.99
N VAL A 62 29.08 4.15 17.67
CA VAL A 62 29.29 5.45 18.30
C VAL A 62 28.50 5.47 19.60
N LYS A 63 29.22 5.55 20.71
CA LYS A 63 28.68 5.48 22.07
C LYS A 63 28.81 6.82 22.78
N TYR A 64 27.90 7.07 23.70
CA TYR A 64 27.90 8.22 24.61
C TYR A 64 28.06 7.71 26.04
N TYR A 65 29.10 8.18 26.74
CA TYR A 65 29.39 7.78 28.12
C TYR A 65 28.49 8.56 29.08
N VAL A 66 27.58 7.88 29.80
CA VAL A 66 26.52 8.55 30.59
C VAL A 66 26.74 8.46 32.09
N ALA A 67 27.27 7.35 32.57
CA ALA A 67 27.55 7.13 33.99
C ALA A 67 28.58 6.01 34.13
N VAL A 68 29.17 5.86 35.31
CA VAL A 68 30.12 4.76 35.61
C VAL A 68 29.56 3.43 35.07
N ASP A 69 30.37 2.76 34.26
CA ASP A 69 30.07 1.49 33.57
C ASP A 69 28.83 1.47 32.67
N THR A 70 28.33 2.65 32.28
CA THR A 70 27.14 2.78 31.42
C THR A 70 27.42 3.66 30.20
N ASP A 71 27.26 3.07 29.01
CA ASP A 71 27.28 3.77 27.73
C ASP A 71 25.94 3.60 27.01
N ILE A 72 25.51 4.62 26.27
CA ILE A 72 24.38 4.55 25.35
C ILE A 72 24.91 4.47 23.91
N VAL A 73 24.36 3.57 23.10
CA VAL A 73 24.67 3.53 21.66
C VAL A 73 23.83 4.59 20.94
N LEU A 74 24.48 5.49 20.22
CA LEU A 74 23.81 6.52 19.43
C LEU A 74 23.53 6.06 18.00
N TYR A 75 24.49 5.36 17.38
CA TYR A 75 24.35 4.70 16.08
C TYR A 75 25.44 3.65 15.88
N ALA A 76 25.16 2.71 15.00
CA ALA A 76 26.06 1.65 14.55
C ALA A 76 26.46 1.90 13.09
N ILE A 77 27.69 1.56 12.74
CA ILE A 77 28.27 1.69 11.40
C ILE A 77 28.69 0.30 10.96
N ASP A 78 28.03 -0.24 9.94
CA ASP A 78 28.45 -1.49 9.29
C ASP A 78 29.66 -1.19 8.40
N THR A 79 30.80 -1.79 8.73
CA THR A 79 32.08 -1.52 8.06
C THR A 79 32.23 -2.19 6.70
N GLY A 80 31.36 -3.15 6.38
CA GLY A 80 31.36 -3.84 5.07
C GLY A 80 30.46 -3.16 4.05
N THR A 81 29.44 -2.43 4.51
CA THR A 81 28.42 -1.81 3.65
C THR A 81 28.33 -0.29 3.80
N ASP A 82 29.11 0.31 4.70
CA ASP A 82 29.10 1.74 5.06
C ASP A 82 27.71 2.25 5.48
N LYS A 83 26.88 1.36 6.01
CA LYS A 83 25.52 1.71 6.45
C LYS A 83 25.52 2.16 7.90
N VAL A 84 24.82 3.26 8.16
CA VAL A 84 24.56 3.76 9.52
C VAL A 84 23.18 3.28 9.97
N THR A 85 23.13 2.63 11.13
CA THR A 85 21.90 2.20 11.80
C THR A 85 21.75 2.97 13.11
N ILE A 86 20.66 3.70 13.27
CA ILE A 86 20.34 4.34 14.55
C ILE A 86 19.52 3.32 15.35
N PRO A 87 20.01 2.82 16.51
CA PRO A 87 19.21 1.93 17.34
C PRO A 87 17.93 2.69 17.73
N MET A 88 16.79 2.12 17.38
CA MET A 88 15.53 2.60 17.92
C MET A 88 15.60 2.38 19.42
N LEU A 89 15.35 3.43 20.21
CA LEU A 89 15.14 3.27 21.64
C LEU A 89 13.89 2.39 21.81
N ASP A 90 14.10 1.11 22.07
CA ASP A 90 13.03 0.17 22.36
C ASP A 90 12.21 0.72 23.54
N GLY A 91 10.94 1.05 23.31
CA GLY A 91 10.00 1.30 24.41
C GLY A 91 8.81 2.22 24.15
N GLU A 92 8.96 3.33 23.43
CA GLU A 92 7.87 4.35 23.44
C GLU A 92 7.74 5.22 22.17
N TYR A 93 8.68 5.11 21.22
CA TYR A 93 8.70 5.96 20.01
C TYR A 93 8.55 5.20 18.69
N ALA A 94 7.97 3.99 18.71
CA ALA A 94 7.59 3.28 17.48
C ALA A 94 6.57 4.07 16.62
N ALA A 95 5.84 5.03 17.22
CA ALA A 95 4.86 5.87 16.54
C ALA A 95 5.47 6.97 15.64
N LEU A 96 6.75 7.32 15.79
CA LEU A 96 7.37 8.34 14.91
C LEU A 96 7.91 7.74 13.60
N ASN A 97 7.92 6.41 13.46
CA ASN A 97 8.28 5.77 12.20
C ASN A 97 7.13 5.78 11.17
N GLU A 98 5.93 6.21 11.56
CA GLU A 98 4.87 6.57 10.61
C GLU A 98 5.04 7.98 10.04
N TYR A 99 5.89 8.82 10.64
CA TYR A 99 6.05 10.22 10.22
C TYR A 99 7.22 10.48 9.27
N ASN A 100 8.04 9.47 8.93
CA ASN A 100 9.23 9.70 8.11
C ASN A 100 9.41 8.75 6.93
N ILE A 101 8.31 8.39 6.26
CA ILE A 101 8.34 7.76 4.93
C ILE A 101 7.19 8.37 4.08
N PHE A 102 7.50 9.44 3.33
CA PHE A 102 6.70 10.08 2.25
C PHE A 102 5.59 11.13 2.55
N THR A 103 5.76 12.06 3.50
CA THR A 103 4.83 13.21 3.61
C THR A 103 5.23 14.44 2.77
N ASN A 104 6.34 14.41 2.02
CA ASN A 104 6.52 15.37 0.93
C ASN A 104 5.61 14.99 -0.24
N SER A 105 4.42 15.59 -0.22
CA SER A 105 3.33 15.58 -1.21
C SER A 105 3.71 15.95 -2.66
N ASN A 106 4.99 15.90 -3.05
CA ASN A 106 5.48 16.29 -4.37
C ASN A 106 6.10 15.14 -5.19
N VAL A 107 6.18 13.91 -4.67
CA VAL A 107 6.82 12.78 -5.39
C VAL A 107 5.88 12.06 -6.37
N PHE A 108 4.64 12.52 -6.56
CA PHE A 108 3.77 12.01 -7.64
C PHE A 108 3.79 12.88 -8.92
N SER A 109 4.65 13.90 -8.99
CA SER A 109 4.79 14.71 -10.21
C SER A 109 5.75 14.12 -11.25
N SER A 110 6.59 13.15 -10.87
CA SER A 110 7.40 12.39 -11.82
C SER A 110 6.71 11.07 -12.12
N SER A 111 6.18 10.96 -13.34
CA SER A 111 5.75 9.72 -13.98
C SER A 111 6.57 8.50 -13.53
N ILE A 112 5.93 7.50 -12.93
CA ILE A 112 6.53 6.18 -12.72
C ILE A 112 6.79 5.62 -14.12
N LYS A 113 8.06 5.62 -14.55
CA LYS A 113 8.46 4.94 -15.79
C LYS A 113 8.68 3.47 -15.47
N LEU A 114 7.87 2.63 -16.10
CA LEU A 114 7.97 1.18 -16.07
C LEU A 114 8.96 0.76 -17.17
N ASP A 115 10.23 0.60 -16.84
CA ASP A 115 11.26 0.23 -17.83
C ASP A 115 11.40 -1.29 -18.05
N SER A 116 10.49 -2.14 -17.55
CA SER A 116 10.48 -3.57 -17.87
C SER A 116 9.21 -4.28 -17.38
N PRO A 117 8.86 -5.46 -17.95
CA PRO A 117 7.61 -6.17 -17.67
C PRO A 117 7.68 -6.98 -16.36
N THR A 118 8.10 -6.35 -15.27
CA THR A 118 7.98 -6.94 -13.93
C THR A 118 6.70 -6.44 -13.29
N SER A 119 5.75 -7.35 -13.11
CA SER A 119 4.48 -7.12 -12.41
C SER A 119 4.71 -6.45 -11.05
N ILE A 120 4.13 -5.27 -10.86
CA ILE A 120 4.13 -4.57 -9.58
C ILE A 120 2.94 -5.08 -8.76
N SER A 121 3.23 -5.69 -7.61
CA SER A 121 2.24 -5.89 -6.55
C SER A 121 2.49 -4.82 -5.49
N SER A 122 1.57 -3.85 -5.37
CA SER A 122 1.54 -2.94 -4.23
C SER A 122 0.45 -3.42 -3.27
N THR A 123 0.81 -3.71 -2.01
CA THR A 123 -0.16 -3.90 -0.93
C THR A 123 -0.31 -2.57 -0.22
N ILE A 124 -1.36 -1.82 -0.56
CA ILE A 124 -1.73 -0.61 0.16
C ILE A 124 -2.64 -1.04 1.32
N THR A 125 -2.14 -0.95 2.55
CA THR A 125 -2.95 -1.22 3.75
C THR A 125 -3.45 0.12 4.27
N HIS A 126 -4.74 0.42 4.12
CA HIS A 126 -5.38 1.59 4.75
C HIS A 126 -6.43 1.13 5.76
N ALA A 127 -6.37 1.73 6.95
CA ALA A 127 -7.37 1.53 7.99
C ALA A 127 -8.67 2.26 7.62
N GLN A 128 -9.76 1.51 7.64
CA GLN A 128 -11.17 1.95 7.72
C GLN A 128 -11.76 2.71 6.51
N ASN A 129 -12.56 1.95 5.75
CA ASN A 129 -13.86 2.34 5.17
C ASN A 129 -13.91 3.59 4.27
N ASP A 130 -13.36 3.56 3.04
CA ASP A 130 -14.07 4.15 1.88
C ASP A 130 -13.40 3.92 0.50
N ILE A 131 -12.90 2.72 0.20
CA ILE A 131 -12.40 2.44 -1.14
C ILE A 131 -12.99 1.13 -1.64
N VAL A 132 -14.01 1.28 -2.48
CA VAL A 132 -14.47 0.26 -3.43
C VAL A 132 -13.26 -0.22 -4.21
N TRP A 133 -12.94 -1.51 -4.09
CA TRP A 133 -11.86 -2.15 -4.83
C TRP A 133 -12.10 -2.01 -6.35
N MET A 134 -11.46 -1.03 -7.00
CA MET A 134 -11.11 -1.17 -8.40
C MET A 134 -9.92 -2.12 -8.50
N GLN A 135 -10.15 -3.41 -8.22
CA GLN A 135 -9.23 -4.46 -8.63
C GLN A 135 -9.42 -4.67 -10.13
N GLN A 136 -8.91 -3.74 -10.94
CA GLN A 136 -8.68 -4.00 -12.36
C GLN A 136 -7.49 -4.95 -12.46
N GLY A 137 -7.77 -6.25 -12.35
CA GLY A 137 -6.85 -7.27 -12.83
C GLY A 137 -6.76 -7.15 -14.35
N PHE A 138 -5.76 -6.43 -14.85
CA PHE A 138 -5.33 -6.59 -16.24
C PHE A 138 -4.49 -7.86 -16.33
N GLU A 139 -5.13 -9.02 -16.24
CA GLU A 139 -4.51 -10.24 -16.73
C GLU A 139 -4.63 -10.20 -18.25
N ARG A 140 -3.53 -9.89 -18.93
CA ARG A 140 -3.42 -10.11 -20.37
C ARG A 140 -3.32 -11.62 -20.56
N GLU A 141 -4.46 -12.27 -20.76
CA GLU A 141 -4.49 -13.58 -21.37
C GLU A 141 -3.93 -13.38 -22.78
N ASP A 142 -2.68 -13.80 -23.02
CA ASP A 142 -2.09 -13.93 -24.35
C ASP A 142 -2.96 -14.91 -25.16
N ILE A 143 -4.04 -14.39 -25.75
CA ILE A 143 -4.93 -15.14 -26.62
C ILE A 143 -4.99 -14.41 -27.95
N ALA A 144 -4.74 -15.20 -29.00
CA ALA A 144 -4.80 -14.87 -30.41
C ALA A 144 -5.83 -13.77 -30.77
N PRO A 145 -5.55 -12.91 -31.78
CA PRO A 145 -6.26 -11.65 -32.05
C PRO A 145 -7.67 -11.80 -32.65
N THR A 146 -8.41 -12.85 -32.31
CA THR A 146 -9.75 -13.14 -32.84
C THR A 146 -10.83 -13.26 -31.77
N ARG A 147 -10.50 -13.21 -30.47
CA ARG A 147 -11.50 -13.28 -29.41
C ARG A 147 -11.80 -11.88 -28.88
N LEU A 148 -13.03 -11.40 -29.12
CA LEU A 148 -13.59 -10.21 -28.49
C LEU A 148 -13.26 -10.25 -26.99
N ALA A 149 -12.55 -9.24 -26.50
CA ALA A 149 -12.24 -9.12 -25.08
C ALA A 149 -13.56 -8.83 -24.35
N ARG A 150 -14.15 -9.86 -23.73
CA ARG A 150 -15.30 -9.70 -22.85
C ARG A 150 -14.78 -9.29 -21.49
N TYR A 151 -15.10 -8.08 -21.06
CA TYR A 151 -14.79 -7.59 -19.73
C TYR A 151 -16.04 -7.75 -18.87
N GLU A 152 -16.02 -8.65 -17.89
CA GLU A 152 -17.16 -8.80 -16.96
C GLU A 152 -17.01 -7.77 -15.83
N VAL A 153 -17.80 -6.69 -15.86
CA VAL A 153 -17.85 -5.70 -14.78
C VAL A 153 -18.98 -6.03 -13.83
N LYS A 154 -18.65 -6.52 -12.63
CA LYS A 154 -19.63 -6.75 -11.55
C LYS A 154 -19.81 -5.46 -10.74
N LEU A 155 -21.00 -4.85 -10.86
CA LEU A 155 -21.38 -3.71 -10.02
C LEU A 155 -22.00 -4.24 -8.73
N PHE A 156 -21.31 -4.05 -7.60
CA PHE A 156 -21.87 -4.31 -6.28
C PHE A 156 -22.44 -3.00 -5.74
N ASP A 157 -23.77 -2.84 -5.78
CA ASP A 157 -24.45 -1.64 -5.27
C ASP A 157 -24.81 -1.73 -3.77
N GLY A 158 -24.31 -2.76 -3.08
CA GLY A 158 -24.56 -2.99 -1.65
C GLY A 158 -25.96 -3.49 -1.31
N SER A 159 -26.84 -3.70 -2.29
CA SER A 159 -28.19 -4.22 -2.05
C SER A 159 -28.26 -5.75 -2.25
N ILE A 160 -28.19 -6.48 -1.14
CA ILE A 160 -28.53 -7.92 -1.10
C ILE A 160 -30.07 -8.02 -1.17
N PRO A 161 -30.71 -8.80 -2.09
CA PRO A 161 -30.23 -10.07 -2.63
C PRO A 161 -30.42 -10.23 -4.15
N ALA A 162 -29.98 -9.29 -4.99
CA ALA A 162 -30.01 -9.50 -6.43
C ALA A 162 -28.71 -9.03 -7.07
N ASN A 163 -27.74 -9.94 -7.15
CA ASN A 163 -26.59 -9.80 -8.05
C ASN A 163 -27.12 -9.69 -9.50
N ARG A 164 -27.46 -8.48 -9.94
CA ARG A 164 -27.71 -8.19 -11.35
C ARG A 164 -26.35 -8.17 -12.03
N THR A 165 -25.98 -9.32 -12.58
CA THR A 165 -24.76 -9.46 -13.39
C THR A 165 -25.08 -8.86 -14.76
N ALA A 166 -25.08 -7.52 -14.84
CA ALA A 166 -25.12 -6.83 -16.12
C ALA A 166 -23.72 -6.94 -16.73
N THR A 167 -23.59 -7.60 -17.88
CA THR A 167 -22.29 -7.76 -18.54
C THR A 167 -22.06 -6.54 -19.42
N PHE A 168 -21.08 -5.71 -19.08
CA PHE A 168 -20.65 -4.61 -19.93
C PHE A 168 -19.70 -5.13 -21.02
N VAL A 169 -20.16 -5.21 -22.26
CA VAL A 169 -19.32 -5.62 -23.39
C VAL A 169 -18.82 -4.39 -24.13
N VAL A 170 -17.51 -4.27 -24.30
CA VAL A 170 -16.87 -3.27 -25.16
C VAL A 170 -16.40 -3.96 -26.43
N ASP A 171 -16.88 -3.53 -27.60
CA ASP A 171 -16.45 -4.10 -28.87
C ASP A 171 -15.07 -3.59 -29.33
N SER A 172 -14.51 -4.20 -30.37
CA SER A 172 -13.20 -3.82 -30.92
C SER A 172 -13.16 -2.40 -31.53
N THR A 173 -14.30 -1.72 -31.64
CA THR A 173 -14.42 -0.34 -32.09
C THR A 173 -14.63 0.65 -30.94
N GLY A 174 -14.68 0.16 -29.70
CA GLY A 174 -14.84 0.99 -28.49
C GLY A 174 -16.29 1.30 -28.13
N ASN A 175 -17.28 0.67 -28.77
CA ASN A 175 -18.67 0.84 -28.35
C ASN A 175 -18.93 0.01 -27.10
N ALA A 176 -19.56 0.61 -26.09
CA ALA A 176 -20.00 -0.08 -24.90
C ALA A 176 -21.48 -0.47 -25.03
N SER A 177 -21.80 -1.72 -24.73
CA SER A 177 -23.16 -2.23 -24.62
C SER A 177 -23.35 -2.94 -23.27
N VAL A 178 -24.57 -2.90 -22.74
CA VAL A 178 -24.94 -3.63 -21.53
C VAL A 178 -25.80 -4.82 -21.94
N GLU A 179 -25.28 -6.03 -21.75
CA GLU A 179 -26.07 -7.26 -21.87
C GLU A 179 -26.77 -7.52 -20.54
N GLU A 180 -28.07 -7.24 -20.51
CA GLU A 180 -28.94 -7.66 -19.42
C GLU A 180 -29.34 -9.13 -19.61
N PRO A 181 -29.34 -9.96 -18.56
CA PRO A 181 -29.71 -11.36 -18.68
C PRO A 181 -31.15 -11.50 -19.21
N LEU A 182 -31.32 -12.40 -20.19
CA LEU A 182 -32.64 -12.75 -20.71
C LEU A 182 -33.53 -13.29 -19.56
N PRO A 183 -34.83 -12.97 -19.54
CA PRO A 183 -35.71 -13.46 -18.48
C PRO A 183 -35.81 -14.98 -18.50
N THR A 184 -35.49 -15.61 -17.37
CA THR A 184 -35.44 -17.09 -17.26
C THR A 184 -36.80 -17.70 -16.95
N LEU A 185 -37.71 -16.96 -16.32
CA LEU A 185 -39.04 -17.46 -15.98
C LEU A 185 -39.92 -17.63 -17.23
N ALA A 186 -40.56 -18.79 -17.38
CA ALA A 186 -41.42 -19.08 -18.53
C ALA A 186 -42.62 -18.12 -18.68
N ALA A 187 -43.11 -17.55 -17.58
CA ALA A 187 -44.25 -16.63 -17.55
C ALA A 187 -43.85 -15.15 -17.53
N HIS A 188 -42.64 -14.80 -17.95
CA HIS A 188 -42.14 -13.43 -17.85
C HIS A 188 -42.74 -12.51 -18.93
N LEU A 189 -43.28 -11.35 -18.53
CA LEU A 189 -43.94 -10.42 -19.46
C LEU A 189 -43.00 -9.78 -20.49
N THR A 190 -41.69 -9.82 -20.29
CA THR A 190 -40.73 -9.32 -21.28
C THR A 190 -40.24 -10.39 -22.25
N ARG A 191 -40.68 -11.65 -22.09
CA ARG A 191 -40.43 -12.71 -23.07
C ARG A 191 -41.40 -12.58 -24.24
N LYS A 192 -40.85 -12.36 -25.44
CA LYS A 192 -41.67 -12.15 -26.65
C LYS A 192 -42.53 -13.36 -26.97
N ASP A 193 -42.00 -14.57 -26.86
CA ASP A 193 -42.74 -15.81 -27.10
C ASP A 193 -43.89 -16.02 -26.10
N TYR A 194 -43.70 -15.64 -24.83
CA TYR A 194 -44.77 -15.66 -23.84
C TYR A 194 -45.85 -14.64 -24.19
N VAL A 195 -45.49 -13.37 -24.43
CA VAL A 195 -46.45 -12.32 -24.81
C VAL A 195 -47.16 -12.67 -26.11
N ASP A 196 -46.45 -13.16 -27.11
CA ASP A 196 -47.00 -13.60 -28.39
C ASP A 196 -47.99 -14.74 -28.18
N SER A 197 -47.71 -15.73 -27.31
CA SER A 197 -48.66 -16.80 -27.02
C SER A 197 -49.94 -16.31 -26.35
N LYS A 198 -49.84 -15.29 -25.48
CA LYS A 198 -50.99 -14.67 -24.82
C LYS A 198 -51.76 -13.77 -25.77
N PHE A 199 -51.06 -13.03 -26.62
CA PHE A 199 -51.67 -12.16 -27.61
C PHE A 199 -52.31 -12.96 -28.74
N ALA A 200 -51.67 -14.02 -29.24
CA ALA A 200 -52.24 -14.93 -30.23
C ALA A 200 -53.54 -15.58 -29.74
N ALA A 201 -53.61 -15.96 -28.46
CA ALA A 201 -54.86 -16.45 -27.85
C ALA A 201 -55.98 -15.39 -27.80
N VAL A 202 -55.62 -14.10 -27.84
CA VAL A 202 -56.57 -12.98 -27.85
C VAL A 202 -56.89 -12.51 -29.28
N VAL A 203 -55.94 -12.63 -30.22
CA VAL A 203 -56.03 -12.11 -31.59
C VAL A 203 -56.89 -12.98 -32.49
N ALA A 204 -56.97 -14.28 -32.27
CA ALA A 204 -57.95 -15.15 -32.92
C ALA A 204 -58.69 -15.93 -31.83
N GLY A 205 -59.68 -15.27 -31.25
CA GLY A 205 -60.33 -15.75 -30.04
C GLY A 205 -61.85 -15.73 -30.11
N THR A 206 -62.44 -16.40 -29.15
CA THR A 206 -63.85 -16.25 -28.81
C THR A 206 -63.94 -15.69 -27.39
N PHE A 207 -64.75 -14.65 -27.17
CA PHE A 207 -65.12 -14.26 -25.80
C PHE A 207 -66.61 -14.48 -25.62
N THR A 208 -66.99 -14.90 -24.41
CA THR A 208 -68.39 -14.99 -24.03
C THR A 208 -68.79 -13.67 -23.39
N THR A 209 -69.79 -13.01 -23.94
CA THR A 209 -70.39 -11.81 -23.35
C THR A 209 -71.12 -12.15 -22.04
N ASN A 210 -71.41 -11.13 -21.24
CA ASN A 210 -72.20 -11.32 -20.01
C ASN A 210 -73.63 -11.85 -20.28
N ASP A 211 -74.16 -11.71 -21.50
CA ASP A 211 -75.43 -12.32 -21.94
C ASP A 211 -75.27 -13.75 -22.52
N GLY A 212 -74.09 -14.36 -22.35
CA GLY A 212 -73.84 -15.77 -22.70
C GLY A 212 -73.57 -16.05 -24.17
N LYS A 213 -73.45 -15.03 -25.02
CA LYS A 213 -73.16 -15.19 -26.45
C LYS A 213 -71.66 -15.33 -26.68
N THR A 214 -71.30 -16.17 -27.63
CA THR A 214 -69.91 -16.36 -28.05
C THR A 214 -69.63 -15.49 -29.26
N VAL A 215 -68.84 -14.43 -29.07
CA VAL A 215 -68.37 -13.56 -30.15
C VAL A 215 -67.03 -14.10 -30.65
N SER A 216 -66.94 -14.39 -31.94
CA SER A 216 -65.71 -14.80 -32.63
C SER A 216 -65.13 -13.63 -33.42
N TYR A 217 -63.82 -13.49 -33.46
CA TYR A 217 -63.14 -12.45 -34.23
C TYR A 217 -61.88 -13.00 -34.92
N ASN A 218 -61.52 -12.38 -36.05
CA ASN A 218 -60.29 -12.71 -36.77
C ASN A 218 -59.08 -11.98 -36.19
N GLU A 219 -57.92 -12.27 -36.77
CA GLU A 219 -56.61 -11.69 -36.41
C GLU A 219 -56.51 -10.16 -36.52
N PHE A 220 -57.51 -9.50 -37.12
CA PHE A 220 -57.59 -8.04 -37.23
C PHE A 220 -58.62 -7.43 -36.27
N GLY A 221 -59.16 -8.22 -35.33
CA GLY A 221 -60.20 -7.78 -34.40
C GLY A 221 -61.58 -7.58 -35.05
N VAL A 222 -61.78 -8.08 -36.26
CA VAL A 222 -63.07 -8.00 -36.96
C VAL A 222 -63.94 -9.16 -36.49
N ILE A 223 -65.15 -8.86 -36.03
CA ILE A 223 -66.13 -9.87 -35.62
C ILE A 223 -66.48 -10.73 -36.85
N THR A 224 -66.28 -12.04 -36.72
CA THR A 224 -66.56 -13.02 -37.77
C THR A 224 -67.85 -13.79 -37.50
N SER A 225 -68.30 -13.90 -36.24
CA SER A 225 -69.55 -14.56 -35.86
C SER A 225 -70.01 -14.15 -34.46
N ILE A 226 -71.32 -14.20 -34.23
CA ILE A 226 -71.96 -14.09 -32.91
C ILE A 226 -72.98 -15.22 -32.80
N VAL A 227 -72.77 -16.14 -31.87
CA VAL A 227 -73.66 -17.29 -31.60
C VAL A 227 -74.20 -17.22 -30.18
#